data_AF-A0A2V9SZX5-F1
#
_entry.id   AF-A0A2V9SZX5-F1
#
_cell.length_a   1.000
_cell.length_b   1.000
_cell.length_c   1.000
_cell.angle_alpha   90.00
_cell.angle_beta   90.00
_cell.angle_gamma   90.00
#
_symmetry.space_group_name_H-M   'P 1'
#
loop_
_entity.id
_entity.type
_entity.pdbx_description
1 polymer ?
#
loop_
_entity_poly.entity_id
_entity_poly.type
_entity_poly.pdbx_seq_one_letter_code
_entity_poly.pdbx_strand_id
1 'polypeptide(L)'
;MGQRQSLDHGNPARDLAVLDQLLVVLMLVEILHTVRISIRSHYLVTEPFLIIGLIASIRRILVITLEAATLTKEGKWSMEGASIFHASMIELGLLGLLVLVLVFSITLLRRHAATQTTSQDV
;
A
#
# COMPACT_ATOMS: atom_id res chain seq x y z
N MET A 1 15.73 -51.00 6.31
CA MET A 1 16.40 -49.68 6.26
C MET A 1 15.61 -48.79 5.33
N GLY A 2 14.65 -48.04 5.86
CA GLY A 2 13.74 -47.18 5.10
C GLY A 2 13.35 -46.01 5.97
N GLN A 3 14.35 -45.22 6.32
CA GLN A 3 14.23 -44.05 7.18
C GLN A 3 13.51 -42.98 6.36
N ARG A 4 12.18 -42.97 6.53
CA ARG A 4 11.27 -41.96 5.99
C ARG A 4 11.86 -40.61 6.34
N GLN A 5 12.28 -39.88 5.30
CA GLN A 5 12.62 -38.47 5.39
C GLN A 5 11.46 -37.78 6.10
N SER A 6 11.68 -37.40 7.35
CA SER A 6 10.86 -36.42 8.04
C SER A 6 11.06 -35.13 7.27
N LEU A 7 10.24 -34.95 6.24
CA LEU A 7 10.04 -33.67 5.59
C LEU A 7 9.74 -32.69 6.74
N ASP A 8 10.71 -31.86 7.06
CA ASP A 8 10.54 -30.68 7.87
C ASP A 8 9.54 -29.81 7.11
N HIS A 9 8.25 -30.05 7.37
CA HIS A 9 7.20 -29.19 6.87
C HIS A 9 7.35 -27.91 7.68
N GLY A 10 8.19 -27.00 7.17
CA GLY A 10 8.34 -25.65 7.69
C GLY A 10 6.95 -25.13 8.01
N ASN A 11 6.70 -24.88 9.29
CA ASN A 11 5.36 -24.56 9.77
C ASN A 11 4.89 -23.30 9.02
N PRO A 12 3.89 -23.37 8.12
CA PRO A 12 3.54 -22.25 7.25
C PRO A 12 3.08 -21.02 8.05
N ALA A 13 2.67 -21.21 9.31
CA ALA A 13 2.35 -20.12 10.23
C ALA A 13 3.57 -19.29 10.64
N ARG A 14 4.77 -19.90 10.72
CA ARG A 14 6.01 -19.17 11.01
C ARG A 14 6.43 -18.30 9.84
N ASP A 15 6.31 -18.80 8.61
CA ASP A 15 6.72 -18.08 7.41
C ASP A 15 5.84 -16.83 7.19
N LEU A 16 4.54 -16.94 7.48
CA LEU A 16 3.60 -15.80 7.42
C LEU A 16 3.88 -14.76 8.50
N ALA A 17 4.22 -15.18 9.72
CA ALA A 17 4.55 -14.26 10.80
C ALA A 17 5.82 -13.44 10.50
N VAL A 18 6.81 -14.06 9.86
CA VAL A 18 8.02 -13.35 9.42
C VAL A 18 7.71 -12.34 8.31
N LEU A 19 6.85 -12.72 7.34
CA LEU A 19 6.43 -11.81 6.27
C LEU A 19 5.64 -10.62 6.82
N ASP A 20 4.72 -10.84 7.77
CA ASP A 20 3.95 -9.77 8.40
C ASP A 20 4.87 -8.77 9.12
N GLN A 21 5.82 -9.27 9.91
CA GLN A 21 6.78 -8.40 10.59
C GLN A 21 7.72 -7.68 9.62
N LEU A 22 8.14 -8.33 8.54
CA LEU A 22 8.91 -7.70 7.48
C LEU A 22 8.08 -6.62 6.77
N LEU A 23 6.81 -6.86 6.48
CA LEU A 23 5.91 -5.88 5.86
C LEU A 23 5.71 -4.67 6.76
N VAL A 24 5.60 -4.84 8.07
CA VAL A 24 5.57 -3.72 9.03
C VAL A 24 6.88 -2.93 9.01
N VAL A 25 8.04 -3.59 9.00
CA VAL A 25 9.34 -2.90 8.94
C VAL A 25 9.52 -2.16 7.62
N LEU A 26 9.24 -2.82 6.49
CA LEU A 26 9.24 -2.20 5.17
C LEU A 26 8.20 -1.08 5.09
N MET A 27 7.08 -1.21 5.80
CA MET A 27 6.09 -0.16 5.93
C MET A 27 6.73 1.08 6.56
N LEU A 28 7.36 0.93 7.72
CA LEU A 28 7.99 2.05 8.43
C LEU A 28 9.13 2.68 7.61
N VAL A 29 10.01 1.86 7.01
CA VAL A 29 11.14 2.33 6.19
C VAL A 29 10.65 3.17 5.02
N GLU A 30 9.64 2.69 4.30
CA GLU A 30 9.14 3.39 3.12
C GLU A 30 8.32 4.64 3.53
N ILE A 31 7.64 4.66 4.69
CA ILE A 31 6.99 5.88 5.19
C ILE A 31 8.07 6.92 5.52
N LEU A 32 9.11 6.53 6.25
CA LEU A 32 10.21 7.42 6.59
C LEU A 32 10.92 7.94 5.35
N HIS A 33 11.10 7.09 4.33
CA HIS A 33 11.69 7.49 3.06
C HIS A 33 10.83 8.53 2.33
N THR A 34 9.53 8.26 2.16
CA THR A 34 8.59 9.18 1.50
C THR A 34 8.43 10.50 2.26
N VAL A 35 8.33 10.48 3.59
CA VAL A 35 8.26 11.67 4.45
C VAL A 35 9.56 12.48 4.38
N ARG A 36 10.72 11.82 4.42
CA ARG A 36 12.02 12.50 4.34
C ARG A 36 12.20 13.22 3.00
N ILE A 37 11.76 12.61 1.91
CA ILE A 37 11.75 13.23 0.58
C ILE A 37 10.80 14.43 0.56
N SER A 38 9.61 14.29 1.13
CA SER A 38 8.62 15.37 1.22
C SER A 38 9.14 16.59 1.96
N ILE A 39 9.79 16.39 3.11
CA ILE A 39 10.27 17.47 3.98
C ILE A 39 11.44 18.20 3.33
N ARG A 40 12.34 17.46 2.65
CA ARG A 40 13.49 18.07 1.95
C ARG A 40 13.06 18.96 0.79
N SER A 41 11.85 18.78 0.25
CA SER A 41 11.34 19.60 -0.85
C SER A 41 10.97 21.03 -0.43
N HIS A 42 10.85 21.34 0.87
CA HIS A 42 10.65 22.66 1.55
C HIS A 42 9.66 23.68 0.95
N TYR A 43 8.96 23.29 -0.12
CA TYR A 43 7.83 23.88 -0.80
C TYR A 43 6.94 22.71 -1.17
N LEU A 44 5.63 22.82 -0.93
CA LEU A 44 4.62 21.84 -1.33
C LEU A 44 4.48 21.87 -2.86
N VAL A 45 5.54 21.47 -3.57
CA VAL A 45 5.49 21.25 -5.01
C VAL A 45 4.47 20.13 -5.20
N THR A 46 3.41 20.43 -5.95
CA THR A 46 2.25 19.55 -6.06
C THR A 46 2.60 18.21 -6.71
N GLU A 47 3.67 18.17 -7.50
CA GLU A 47 4.15 16.98 -8.20
C GLU A 47 4.72 15.90 -7.25
N PRO A 48 5.72 16.16 -6.38
CA PRO A 48 6.20 15.17 -5.42
C PRO A 48 5.16 14.80 -4.35
N PHE A 49 4.32 15.74 -3.92
CA PHE A 49 3.28 15.46 -2.91
C PHE A 49 2.27 14.41 -3.39
N LEU A 50 1.80 14.53 -4.63
CA LEU A 50 0.85 13.58 -5.21
C LEU A 50 1.47 12.18 -5.39
N ILE A 51 2.75 12.10 -5.77
CA ILE A 51 3.49 10.83 -5.88
C ILE A 51 3.62 10.15 -4.51
N ILE A 52 3.92 10.93 -3.46
CA ILE A 52 3.97 10.43 -2.08
C ILE A 52 2.60 9.92 -1.63
N GLY A 53 1.53 10.66 -1.93
CA GLY A 53 0.15 10.24 -1.64
C GLY A 53 -0.22 8.93 -2.34
N LEU A 54 0.25 8.72 -3.58
CA LEU A 54 0.05 7.48 -4.31
C LEU A 54 0.81 6.31 -3.66
N ILE A 55 2.09 6.50 -3.32
CA ILE A 55 2.90 5.47 -2.64
C ILE A 55 2.30 5.11 -1.27
N ALA A 56 1.84 6.10 -0.50
CA ALA A 56 1.17 5.89 0.78
C ALA A 56 -0.14 5.10 0.62
N SER A 57 -0.89 5.34 -0.45
CA SER A 57 -2.13 4.60 -0.75
C SER A 57 -1.83 3.13 -1.11
N ILE A 58 -0.82 2.88 -1.96
CA ILE A 58 -0.39 1.52 -2.34
C ILE A 58 -0.01 0.70 -1.11
N ARG A 59 0.78 1.29 -0.20
CA ARG A 59 1.15 0.66 1.07
C ARG A 59 -0.06 0.18 1.86
N ARG A 60 -1.09 1.02 2.03
CA ARG A 60 -2.28 0.66 2.81
C ARG A 60 -3.06 -0.48 2.15
N ILE A 61 -3.16 -0.47 0.82
CA ILE A 61 -3.79 -1.56 0.05
C ILE A 61 -3.09 -2.90 0.32
N LEU A 62 -1.75 -2.93 0.33
CA LEU A 62 -0.97 -4.13 0.61
C LEU A 62 -1.20 -4.66 2.03
N VAL A 63 -1.22 -3.79 3.03
CA VAL A 63 -1.48 -4.17 4.44
C VAL A 63 -2.88 -4.77 4.60
N ILE A 64 -3.91 -4.12 4.06
CA ILE A 64 -5.29 -4.63 4.16
C ILE A 64 -5.44 -5.98 3.44
N THR A 65 -4.78 -6.15 2.29
CA THR A 65 -4.83 -7.42 1.54
C THR A 65 -4.12 -8.54 2.31
N LEU A 66 -3.02 -8.23 2.99
CA LEU A 66 -2.33 -9.19 3.85
C LEU A 66 -3.19 -9.59 5.05
N GLU A 67 -3.76 -8.61 5.76
CA GLU A 67 -4.68 -8.86 6.88
C GLU A 67 -5.88 -9.72 6.44
N ALA A 68 -6.44 -9.47 5.24
CA ALA A 68 -7.50 -10.31 4.70
C ALA A 68 -7.03 -11.75 4.39
N ALA A 69 -5.80 -11.91 3.89
CA ALA A 69 -5.23 -13.22 3.58
C ALA A 69 -4.91 -14.04 4.85
N THR A 70 -4.46 -13.40 5.93
CA THR A 70 -4.22 -14.06 7.22
C THR A 70 -5.53 -14.51 7.86
N LEU A 71 -6.56 -13.66 7.86
CA LEU A 71 -7.89 -13.99 8.36
C LEU A 71 -8.53 -15.17 7.62
N THR A 72 -8.34 -15.24 6.30
CA THR A 72 -8.84 -16.35 5.47
C THR A 72 -8.14 -17.68 5.80
N LYS A 73 -6.84 -17.64 6.11
CA LYS A 73 -6.04 -18.84 6.45
C LYS A 73 -6.29 -19.38 7.85
N GLU A 74 -6.64 -18.52 8.82
CA GLU A 74 -6.88 -18.97 10.21
C GLU A 74 -8.20 -19.76 10.39
N GLY A 75 -9.02 -19.94 9.35
CA GLY A 75 -10.23 -20.77 9.41
C GLY A 75 -11.30 -20.25 10.39
N LYS A 76 -11.11 -19.05 10.94
CA LYS A 76 -12.05 -18.37 11.84
C LYS A 76 -13.19 -17.76 11.03
N TRP A 77 -14.04 -18.60 10.45
CA TRP A 77 -15.39 -18.22 10.01
C TRP A 77 -16.28 -18.05 11.25
N SER A 78 -15.89 -17.13 12.14
CA SER A 78 -16.73 -16.63 13.24
C SER A 78 -17.58 -15.48 12.72
N MET A 79 -18.74 -15.25 13.33
CA MET A 79 -19.67 -14.13 13.04
C MET A 79 -18.95 -12.76 13.02
N GLU A 80 -17.81 -12.66 13.70
CA GLU A 80 -16.93 -11.49 13.82
C GLU A 80 -16.02 -11.24 12.60
N GLY A 81 -15.68 -12.30 11.84
CA GLY A 81 -14.86 -12.20 10.64
C GLY A 81 -15.60 -11.50 9.48
N ALA A 82 -16.93 -11.64 9.42
CA ALA A 82 -17.76 -10.99 8.41
C ALA A 82 -17.76 -9.47 8.55
N SER A 83 -17.80 -8.93 9.78
CA SER A 83 -17.73 -7.48 10.01
C SER A 83 -16.38 -6.89 9.62
N ILE A 84 -15.29 -7.60 9.91
CA ILE A 84 -13.93 -7.17 9.55
C ILE A 84 -13.77 -7.18 8.03
N PHE A 85 -14.24 -8.23 7.36
CA PHE A 85 -14.21 -8.32 5.90
C PHE A 85 -14.98 -7.17 5.22
N HIS A 86 -16.19 -6.85 5.71
CA HIS A 86 -16.98 -5.73 5.19
C HIS A 86 -16.26 -4.39 5.39
N ALA A 87 -15.65 -4.18 6.56
CA ALA A 87 -14.87 -2.98 6.84
C ALA A 87 -13.65 -2.88 5.90
N SER A 88 -12.89 -3.96 5.71
CA SER A 88 -11.76 -4.01 4.78
C SER A 88 -12.18 -3.75 3.34
N MET A 89 -13.34 -4.25 2.91
CA MET A 89 -13.87 -4.03 1.56
C MET A 89 -14.23 -2.55 1.33
N ILE A 90 -14.87 -1.90 2.30
CA ILE A 90 -15.17 -0.46 2.23
C ILE A 90 -13.87 0.34 2.25
N GLU A 91 -12.92 -0.01 3.11
CA GLU A 91 -11.63 0.66 3.19
C GLU A 91 -10.84 0.54 1.87
N LEU A 92 -10.79 -0.65 1.28
CA LEU A 92 -10.20 -0.87 -0.05
C LEU A 92 -10.91 -0.06 -1.13
N GLY A 93 -12.24 0.02 -1.09
CA GLY A 93 -13.03 0.85 -2.01
C GLY A 93 -12.69 2.33 -1.89
N LEU A 94 -12.59 2.85 -0.65
CA LEU A 94 -12.19 4.24 -0.38
C LEU A 94 -10.76 4.52 -0.84
N LEU A 95 -9.83 3.59 -0.61
CA LEU A 95 -8.46 3.71 -1.10
C LEU A 95 -8.39 3.67 -2.62
N GLY A 96 -9.16 2.81 -3.27
CA GLY A 96 -9.27 2.78 -4.73
C GLY A 96 -9.78 4.11 -5.28
N LEU A 97 -10.84 4.66 -4.67
CA LEU A 97 -11.36 5.99 -5.02
C LEU A 97 -10.31 7.09 -4.79
N LEU A 98 -9.59 7.06 -3.66
CA LEU A 98 -8.52 8.00 -3.35
C LEU A 98 -7.41 7.95 -4.40
N VAL A 99 -6.99 6.75 -4.81
CA VAL A 99 -5.99 6.57 -5.88
C VAL A 99 -6.49 7.17 -7.19
N LEU A 100 -7.74 6.96 -7.57
CA LEU A 100 -8.32 7.56 -8.78
C LEU A 100 -8.31 9.09 -8.71
N VAL A 101 -8.68 9.67 -7.57
CA VAL A 101 -8.64 11.12 -7.34
C VAL A 101 -7.20 11.63 -7.44
N LEU A 102 -6.24 10.98 -6.80
CA LEU A 102 -4.82 11.35 -6.84
C LEU A 102 -4.27 11.29 -8.26
N VAL A 103 -4.55 10.23 -9.01
CA VAL A 103 -4.15 10.09 -10.42
C VAL A 103 -4.78 11.20 -11.26
N PHE A 104 -6.08 11.48 -11.08
CA PHE A 104 -6.76 12.55 -11.79
C PHE A 104 -6.11 13.91 -11.49
N SER A 105 -5.83 14.22 -10.22
CA SER A 105 -5.11 15.43 -9.83
C SER A 105 -3.72 15.53 -10.48
N ILE A 106 -2.95 14.44 -10.55
CA ILE A 106 -1.66 14.40 -11.25
C ILE A 106 -1.84 14.72 -12.73
N THR A 107 -2.83 14.12 -13.39
CA THR A 107 -3.06 14.36 -14.83
C THR A 107 -3.44 15.81 -15.12
N LEU A 108 -4.26 16.44 -14.28
CA LEU A 108 -4.60 17.86 -14.42
C LEU A 108 -3.40 18.76 -14.19
N LEU A 109 -2.62 18.50 -13.14
CA LEU A 109 -1.41 19.28 -12.85
C LEU A 109 -0.41 19.23 -14.01
N ARG A 110 -0.17 18.03 -14.57
CA ARG A 110 0.69 17.85 -15.74
C ARG A 110 0.16 18.57 -16.99
N ARG A 111 -1.16 18.63 -17.18
CA ARG A 111 -1.78 19.36 -18.30
C ARG A 111 -1.57 20.87 -18.18
N HIS A 112 -1.73 21.44 -16.99
CA HIS A 112 -1.51 22.88 -16.77
C HIS A 112 -0.04 23.29 -16.89
N ALA A 113 0.90 22.43 -16.50
CA ALA A 113 2.33 22.66 -16.70
C ALA A 113 2.71 22.71 -18.20
N ALA A 114 2.08 21.89 -19.05
CA ALA A 114 2.33 21.85 -20.49
C ALA A 114 1.80 23.07 -21.28
N THR A 115 0.92 23.89 -20.69
CA THR A 115 0.32 25.05 -21.38
C THR A 115 1.16 26.33 -21.24
N GLN A 116 2.15 26.37 -20.33
CA GLN A 116 2.95 27.60 -20.09
C GLN A 116 4.13 27.78 -21.05
N THR A 117 4.50 26.77 -21.83
CA THR A 117 5.63 26.84 -22.78
C THR A 117 5.29 27.46 -24.14
N THR A 118 4.06 27.92 -24.37
CA THR A 118 3.63 28.47 -25.68
C THR A 118 3.47 29.99 -25.71
N SER A 119 3.62 30.69 -24.59
CA SER A 119 3.34 32.14 -24.50
C SER A 119 4.57 33.05 -24.42
N GLN A 120 5.79 32.50 -24.42
CA GLN A 120 7.03 33.30 -24.31
C GLN A 120 7.83 33.41 -25.61
N ASP A 121 7.35 32.78 -26.70
CA ASP A 121 7.99 32.76 -28.03
C ASP A 121 7.11 33.37 -29.15
N VAL A 122 6.40 34.49 -28.87
CA VAL A 122 5.78 35.33 -29.91
C VAL A 122 6.06 36.80 -29.65
#